data_AF-A0A6I9PVD8-F1
#
_entry.id   AF-A0A6I9PVD8-F1
#
_cell.length_a   1.000
_cell.length_b   1.000
_cell.length_c   1.000
_cell.angle_alpha   90.00
_cell.angle_beta   90.00
_cell.angle_gamma   90.00
#
_symmetry.space_group_name_H-M   'P 1'
#
loop_
_entity.id
_entity.type
_entity.pdbx_description
1 polymer ?
#
loop_
_entity_poly.entity_id
_entity_poly.type
_entity_poly.pdbx_seq_one_letter_code
_entity_poly.pdbx_strand_id
1 'polypeptide(L)'
;ALDGAFNQENREKCKAATGPLIEAVDNLTAFASNPEFASIPAQISPEGHAAMEPIVVAAKTMLESSTGLIQTARYLAVNPKDPPKWSVLAGHSRTVSDSIKKLITNMREKAPGQRECDDSIEVLNGCIREVDQASLAAISQQLTPREDISMEALHEQMAASVHEISNLIDPVGVAARSEASQLGHKVSQMVSYFEPLIMAAIGTASKIVSSQQQMAVLDQTKTLTESALQMLYTAKEAGGNPKVLTNRI
;
A
#
# COMPACT_ATOMS: atom_id res chain seq x y z
N ALA A 1 -18.62 -29.16 51.72
CA ALA A 1 -19.43 -28.29 50.85
C ALA A 1 -18.90 -26.87 51.02
N LEU A 2 -18.40 -26.24 49.94
CA LEU A 2 -17.58 -25.02 50.05
C LEU A 2 -18.36 -23.74 50.35
N ASP A 3 -19.69 -23.76 50.28
CA ASP A 3 -20.56 -22.68 50.75
C ASP A 3 -21.42 -23.20 51.90
N GLY A 4 -20.93 -23.04 53.12
CA GLY A 4 -21.51 -23.61 54.34
C GLY A 4 -22.62 -22.78 54.98
N ALA A 5 -22.88 -21.57 54.49
CA ALA A 5 -23.78 -20.61 55.14
C ALA A 5 -24.97 -20.22 54.25
N PHE A 6 -25.56 -21.21 53.57
CA PHE A 6 -26.75 -21.06 52.76
C PHE A 6 -28.01 -20.90 53.62
N ASN A 7 -28.27 -19.67 54.09
CA ASN A 7 -29.46 -19.34 54.85
C ASN A 7 -30.15 -18.06 54.30
N GLN A 8 -31.38 -17.82 54.74
CA GLN A 8 -32.20 -16.71 54.25
C GLN A 8 -31.58 -15.34 54.59
N GLU A 9 -30.98 -15.21 55.77
CA GLU A 9 -30.32 -13.98 56.23
C GLU A 9 -29.13 -13.59 55.33
N ASN A 10 -28.28 -14.55 54.97
CA ASN A 10 -27.16 -14.30 54.07
C ASN A 10 -27.62 -13.99 52.64
N ARG A 11 -28.74 -14.57 52.18
CA ARG A 11 -29.37 -14.19 50.92
C ARG A 11 -29.87 -12.75 50.92
N GLU A 12 -30.47 -12.30 52.03
CA GLU A 12 -30.93 -10.92 52.19
C GLU A 12 -29.76 -9.93 52.27
N LYS A 13 -28.68 -10.27 52.99
CA LYS A 13 -27.44 -9.48 53.02
C LYS A 13 -26.78 -9.38 51.64
N CYS A 14 -26.71 -10.48 50.90
CA CYS A 14 -26.19 -10.48 49.53
C CYS A 14 -27.05 -9.61 48.61
N LYS A 15 -28.38 -9.72 48.69
CA LYS A 15 -29.31 -8.87 47.94
C LYS A 15 -29.14 -7.39 48.28
N ALA A 16 -28.94 -7.05 49.55
CA ALA A 16 -28.67 -5.66 49.96
C ALA A 16 -27.33 -5.14 49.41
N ALA A 17 -26.28 -5.97 49.42
CA ALA A 17 -24.96 -5.62 48.89
C ALA A 17 -24.93 -5.43 47.36
N THR A 18 -25.87 -6.03 46.62
CA THR A 18 -25.95 -5.84 45.16
C THR A 18 -26.36 -4.43 44.74
N GLY A 19 -27.09 -3.67 45.57
CA GLY A 19 -27.52 -2.31 45.23
C GLY A 19 -26.34 -1.37 44.96
N PRO A 20 -25.44 -1.15 45.96
CA PRO A 20 -24.25 -0.32 45.78
C PRO A 20 -23.30 -0.84 44.69
N LEU A 21 -23.24 -2.16 44.49
CA LEU A 21 -22.42 -2.77 43.44
C LEU A 21 -22.96 -2.41 42.04
N ILE A 22 -24.28 -2.50 41.85
CA ILE A 22 -24.93 -2.12 40.59
C ILE A 22 -24.71 -0.63 40.32
N GLU A 23 -24.92 0.22 41.31
CA GLU A 23 -24.72 1.67 41.17
C GLU A 23 -23.26 2.01 40.80
N ALA A 24 -22.28 1.35 41.41
CA ALA A 24 -20.88 1.53 41.06
C ALA A 24 -20.56 1.07 39.62
N VAL A 25 -21.15 -0.05 39.16
CA VAL A 25 -20.99 -0.55 37.78
C VAL A 25 -21.67 0.39 36.77
N ASP A 26 -22.83 0.93 37.10
CA ASP A 26 -23.56 1.87 36.24
C ASP A 26 -22.78 3.17 36.10
N ASN A 27 -22.24 3.70 37.21
CA ASN A 27 -21.39 4.89 37.19
C ASN A 27 -20.11 4.68 36.37
N LEU A 28 -19.46 3.52 36.49
CA LEU A 28 -18.28 3.18 35.70
C LEU A 28 -18.63 3.04 34.21
N THR A 29 -19.77 2.44 33.89
CA THR A 29 -20.24 2.26 32.52
C THR A 29 -20.60 3.61 31.88
N ALA A 30 -21.27 4.50 32.62
CA ALA A 30 -21.55 5.86 32.18
C ALA A 30 -20.27 6.65 31.91
N PHE A 31 -19.27 6.51 32.79
CA PHE A 31 -17.95 7.11 32.59
C PHE A 31 -17.24 6.56 31.35
N ALA A 32 -17.19 5.23 31.19
CA ALA A 32 -16.55 4.57 30.05
C ALA A 32 -17.25 4.82 28.71
N SER A 33 -18.54 5.14 28.74
CA SER A 33 -19.35 5.49 27.55
C SER A 33 -19.19 6.94 27.12
N ASN A 34 -18.46 7.76 27.88
CA ASN A 34 -18.14 9.13 27.47
C ASN A 34 -17.35 9.08 26.14
N PRO A 35 -17.77 9.82 25.09
CA PRO A 35 -17.08 9.87 23.80
C PRO A 35 -15.59 10.20 23.85
N GLU A 36 -15.13 10.86 24.92
CA GLU A 36 -13.70 11.13 25.16
C GLU A 36 -12.88 9.86 25.44
N PHE A 37 -13.51 8.82 25.99
CA PHE A 37 -12.86 7.56 26.38
C PHE A 37 -13.36 6.36 25.57
N ALA A 38 -14.54 6.46 24.96
CA ALA A 38 -15.12 5.42 24.13
C ALA A 38 -14.27 5.20 22.88
N SER A 39 -14.03 3.93 22.53
CA SER A 39 -13.35 3.61 21.29
C SER A 39 -14.24 4.00 20.11
N ILE A 40 -13.68 4.77 19.18
CA ILE A 40 -14.32 5.10 17.92
C ILE A 40 -13.75 4.15 16.86
N PRO A 41 -14.56 3.23 16.29
CA PRO A 41 -14.09 2.38 15.21
C PRO A 41 -13.60 3.20 14.03
N ALA A 42 -12.49 2.78 13.43
CA ALA A 42 -11.99 3.40 12.21
C ALA A 42 -13.03 3.24 11.08
N GLN A 43 -13.31 4.31 10.36
CA GLN A 43 -14.10 4.25 9.14
C GLN A 43 -13.17 3.90 7.98
N ILE A 44 -13.37 2.70 7.42
CA ILE A 44 -12.57 2.19 6.31
C ILE A 44 -13.34 2.41 5.01
N SER A 45 -12.68 3.01 4.01
CA SER A 45 -13.32 3.26 2.71
C SER A 45 -13.58 1.95 1.95
N PRO A 46 -14.49 1.94 0.96
CA PRO A 46 -14.72 0.79 0.09
C PRO A 46 -13.43 0.29 -0.60
N GLU A 47 -12.55 1.21 -1.01
CA GLU A 47 -11.25 0.91 -1.61
C GLU A 47 -10.31 0.25 -0.59
N GLY A 48 -10.33 0.73 0.66
CA GLY A 48 -9.61 0.11 1.77
C GLY A 48 -10.09 -1.32 2.03
N HIS A 49 -11.40 -1.55 2.02
CA HIS A 49 -11.97 -2.90 2.11
C HIS A 49 -11.53 -3.80 0.96
N ALA A 50 -11.63 -3.32 -0.29
CA ALA A 50 -11.20 -4.07 -1.46
C ALA A 50 -9.71 -4.41 -1.42
N ALA A 51 -8.87 -3.50 -0.92
CA ALA A 51 -7.43 -3.73 -0.76
C ALA A 51 -7.11 -4.81 0.30
N MET A 52 -7.90 -4.90 1.38
CA MET A 52 -7.71 -5.89 2.45
C MET A 52 -8.29 -7.26 2.13
N GLU A 53 -9.28 -7.35 1.24
CA GLU A 53 -10.00 -8.60 0.94
C GLU A 53 -9.09 -9.79 0.63
N PRO A 54 -8.03 -9.68 -0.21
CA PRO A 54 -7.13 -10.79 -0.50
C PRO A 54 -6.38 -11.31 0.74
N ILE A 55 -6.05 -10.43 1.69
CA ILE A 55 -5.39 -10.80 2.96
C ILE A 55 -6.38 -11.58 3.83
N VAL A 56 -7.61 -11.07 3.97
CA VAL A 56 -8.67 -11.68 4.78
C VAL A 56 -9.06 -13.05 4.25
N VAL A 57 -9.23 -13.20 2.93
CA VAL A 57 -9.57 -14.48 2.28
C VAL A 57 -8.46 -15.52 2.49
N ALA A 58 -7.19 -15.14 2.31
CA ALA A 58 -6.06 -16.03 2.54
C ALA A 58 -5.98 -16.49 4.01
N ALA A 59 -6.19 -15.57 4.96
CA ALA A 59 -6.20 -15.87 6.39
C ALA A 59 -7.36 -16.80 6.78
N LYS A 60 -8.58 -16.55 6.29
CA LYS A 60 -9.75 -17.42 6.54
C LYS A 60 -9.52 -18.83 6.01
N THR A 61 -9.05 -18.95 4.76
CA THR A 61 -8.74 -20.25 4.13
C THR A 61 -7.68 -21.02 4.95
N MET A 62 -6.65 -20.32 5.44
CA MET A 62 -5.62 -20.91 6.30
C MET A 62 -6.22 -21.46 7.60
N LEU A 63 -7.07 -20.70 8.29
CA LEU A 63 -7.69 -21.08 9.56
C LEU A 63 -8.67 -22.26 9.39
N GLU A 64 -9.49 -22.23 8.34
CA GLU A 64 -10.42 -23.29 8.02
C GLU A 64 -9.69 -24.61 7.74
N SER A 65 -8.67 -24.58 6.87
CA SER A 65 -7.88 -25.77 6.57
C SER A 65 -7.07 -26.26 7.77
N SER A 66 -6.58 -25.37 8.63
CA SER A 66 -5.88 -25.73 9.87
C SER A 66 -6.82 -26.46 10.84
N THR A 67 -8.08 -26.03 10.92
CA THR A 67 -9.10 -26.71 11.73
C THR A 67 -9.34 -28.13 11.22
N GLY A 68 -9.50 -28.31 9.91
CA GLY A 68 -9.62 -29.64 9.29
C GLY A 68 -8.38 -30.52 9.48
N LEU A 69 -7.19 -29.92 9.44
CA LEU A 69 -5.92 -30.60 9.73
C LEU A 69 -5.91 -31.15 11.17
N ILE A 70 -6.23 -30.32 12.16
CA ILE A 70 -6.23 -30.71 13.58
C ILE A 70 -7.28 -31.79 13.84
N GLN A 71 -8.48 -31.67 13.27
CA GLN A 71 -9.54 -32.67 13.41
C GLN A 71 -9.12 -34.02 12.80
N THR A 72 -8.49 -34.00 11.63
CA THR A 72 -7.99 -35.22 10.98
C THR A 72 -6.84 -35.84 11.77
N ALA A 73 -5.92 -35.03 12.29
CA ALA A 73 -4.83 -35.49 13.16
C ALA A 73 -5.36 -36.12 14.46
N ARG A 74 -6.38 -35.53 15.08
CA ARG A 74 -7.05 -36.08 16.27
C ARG A 74 -7.63 -37.46 15.99
N TYR A 75 -8.27 -37.65 14.85
CA TYR A 75 -8.77 -38.97 14.44
C TYR A 75 -7.62 -39.97 14.24
N LEU A 76 -6.58 -39.59 13.50
CA LEU A 76 -5.42 -40.45 13.22
C LEU A 76 -4.62 -40.83 14.48
N ALA A 77 -4.63 -39.98 15.52
CA ALA A 77 -4.02 -40.30 16.81
C ALA A 77 -4.67 -41.51 17.49
N VAL A 78 -5.96 -41.75 17.24
CA VAL A 78 -6.70 -42.92 17.73
C VAL A 78 -6.68 -44.06 16.72
N ASN A 79 -6.70 -43.75 15.41
CA ASN A 79 -6.69 -44.74 14.33
C ASN A 79 -5.58 -44.45 13.29
N PRO A 80 -4.32 -44.84 13.55
CA PRO A 80 -3.19 -44.47 12.71
C PRO A 80 -3.09 -45.26 11.39
N LYS A 81 -3.86 -46.35 11.23
CA LYS A 81 -3.79 -47.26 10.08
C LYS A 81 -4.88 -46.97 9.03
N ASP A 82 -5.33 -45.72 8.91
CA ASP A 82 -6.37 -45.28 7.96
C ASP A 82 -5.73 -44.47 6.82
N PRO A 83 -5.33 -45.10 5.69
CA PRO A 83 -4.67 -44.41 4.58
C PRO A 83 -5.51 -43.29 3.94
N PRO A 84 -6.84 -43.44 3.74
CA PRO A 84 -7.69 -42.33 3.29
C PRO A 84 -7.56 -41.08 4.16
N LYS A 85 -7.55 -41.21 5.49
CA LYS A 85 -7.42 -40.07 6.41
C LYS A 85 -6.05 -39.42 6.37
N TRP A 86 -4.97 -40.19 6.16
CA TRP A 86 -3.65 -39.62 5.90
C TRP A 86 -3.61 -38.77 4.61
N SER A 87 -4.31 -39.21 3.55
CA SER A 87 -4.44 -38.42 2.32
C SER A 87 -5.18 -37.09 2.56
N VAL A 88 -6.28 -37.12 3.33
CA VAL A 88 -7.01 -35.90 3.75
C VAL A 88 -6.12 -34.97 4.57
N LEU A 89 -5.34 -35.49 5.51
CA LEU A 89 -4.39 -34.72 6.32
C LEU A 89 -3.35 -34.01 5.43
N ALA A 90 -2.78 -34.73 4.46
CA ALA A 90 -1.84 -34.16 3.51
C ALA A 90 -2.48 -33.08 2.63
N GLY A 91 -3.75 -33.26 2.24
CA GLY A 91 -4.54 -32.25 1.55
C GLY A 91 -4.67 -30.96 2.36
N HIS A 92 -5.09 -31.05 3.62
CA HIS A 92 -5.19 -29.89 4.51
C HIS A 92 -3.83 -29.21 4.73
N SER A 93 -2.75 -29.99 4.90
CA SER A 93 -1.39 -29.46 5.06
C SER A 93 -0.92 -28.65 3.85
N ARG A 94 -1.22 -29.14 2.64
CA ARG A 94 -0.92 -28.41 1.39
C ARG A 94 -1.68 -27.09 1.33
N THR A 95 -2.98 -27.11 1.57
CA THR A 95 -3.82 -25.91 1.56
C THR A 95 -3.37 -24.88 2.60
N VAL A 96 -2.99 -25.31 3.81
CA VAL A 96 -2.42 -24.42 4.84
C VAL A 96 -1.14 -23.77 4.31
N SER A 97 -0.22 -24.57 3.78
CA SER A 97 1.06 -24.10 3.25
C SER A 97 0.89 -23.08 2.12
N ASP A 98 -0.03 -23.34 1.19
CA ASP A 98 -0.29 -22.43 0.08
C ASP A 98 -1.03 -21.16 0.53
N SER A 99 -1.91 -21.26 1.52
CA SER A 99 -2.57 -20.08 2.11
C SER A 99 -1.59 -19.19 2.85
N ILE A 100 -0.58 -19.76 3.53
CA ILE A 100 0.51 -19.00 4.15
C ILE A 100 1.32 -18.24 3.10
N LYS A 101 1.69 -18.88 1.99
CA LYS A 101 2.41 -18.20 0.88
C LYS A 101 1.58 -17.04 0.33
N LYS A 102 0.29 -17.28 0.05
CA LYS A 102 -0.64 -16.23 -0.42
C LYS A 102 -0.76 -15.10 0.58
N LEU A 103 -0.85 -15.39 1.88
CA LEU A 103 -0.92 -14.37 2.91
C LEU A 103 0.33 -13.49 2.92
N ILE A 104 1.53 -14.09 2.85
CA ILE A 104 2.80 -13.36 2.77
C ILE A 104 2.86 -12.48 1.52
N THR A 105 2.49 -13.02 0.35
CA THR A 105 2.45 -12.26 -0.91
C THR A 105 1.48 -11.10 -0.82
N ASN A 106 0.23 -11.34 -0.40
CA ASN A 106 -0.80 -10.31 -0.32
C ASN A 106 -0.44 -9.20 0.67
N MET A 107 0.16 -9.54 1.82
CA MET A 107 0.63 -8.54 2.78
C MET A 107 1.76 -7.67 2.23
N ARG A 108 2.62 -8.21 1.37
CA ARG A 108 3.68 -7.44 0.70
C ARG A 108 3.13 -6.55 -0.39
N GLU A 109 2.28 -7.08 -1.27
CA GLU A 109 1.71 -6.36 -2.41
C GLU A 109 0.71 -5.27 -1.98
N LYS A 110 0.08 -5.44 -0.81
CA LYS A 110 -0.86 -4.46 -0.24
C LYS A 110 -0.25 -3.64 0.88
N ALA A 111 1.09 -3.64 1.00
CA ALA A 111 1.78 -2.77 1.93
C ALA A 111 1.56 -1.28 1.57
N PRO A 112 1.63 -0.36 2.56
CA PRO A 112 1.51 1.07 2.30
C PRO A 112 2.48 1.55 1.21
N GLY A 113 1.98 2.38 0.28
CA GLY A 113 2.75 2.93 -0.82
C GLY A 113 2.89 2.03 -2.06
N GLN A 114 2.55 0.74 -1.99
CA GLN A 114 2.68 -0.14 -3.17
C GLN A 114 1.75 0.26 -4.31
N ARG A 115 0.48 0.55 -3.99
CA ARG A 115 -0.52 0.96 -4.99
C ARG A 115 -0.14 2.28 -5.63
N GLU A 116 0.22 3.27 -4.81
CA GLU A 116 0.63 4.59 -5.29
C GLU A 116 1.88 4.50 -6.18
N CYS A 117 2.82 3.61 -5.87
CA CYS A 117 3.95 3.32 -6.75
C CYS A 117 3.51 2.72 -8.10
N ASP A 118 2.57 1.76 -8.10
CA ASP A 118 2.03 1.18 -9.33
C ASP A 118 1.34 2.22 -10.22
N ASP A 119 0.44 3.01 -9.63
CA ASP A 119 -0.26 4.09 -10.34
C ASP A 119 0.75 5.11 -10.90
N SER A 120 1.77 5.46 -10.11
CA SER A 120 2.81 6.42 -10.53
C SER A 120 3.72 5.88 -11.63
N ILE A 121 4.01 4.58 -11.63
CA ILE A 121 4.73 3.89 -12.71
C ILE A 121 3.92 3.94 -14.01
N GLU A 122 2.61 3.73 -13.96
CA GLU A 122 1.75 3.84 -15.14
C GLU A 122 1.75 5.26 -15.73
N VAL A 123 1.70 6.29 -14.88
CA VAL A 123 1.79 7.70 -15.29
C VAL A 123 3.12 8.00 -16.00
N LEU A 124 4.25 7.59 -15.43
CA LEU A 124 5.56 7.81 -16.07
C LEU A 124 5.69 7.06 -17.41
N ASN A 125 5.14 5.85 -17.52
CA ASN A 125 5.08 5.14 -18.80
C ASN A 125 4.19 5.88 -19.83
N GLY A 126 3.14 6.58 -19.38
CA GLY A 126 2.36 7.48 -20.21
C GLY A 126 3.20 8.66 -20.71
N CYS A 127 3.88 9.34 -19.80
CA CYS A 127 4.79 10.45 -20.09
C CYS A 127 5.87 10.07 -21.13
N ILE A 128 6.51 8.90 -20.99
CA ILE A 128 7.51 8.40 -21.95
C ILE A 128 6.88 8.24 -23.34
N ARG A 129 5.68 7.66 -23.43
CA ARG A 129 4.97 7.48 -24.71
C ARG A 129 4.65 8.81 -25.37
N GLU A 130 4.27 9.82 -24.60
CA GLU A 130 4.02 11.17 -25.13
C GLU A 130 5.29 11.81 -25.71
N VAL A 131 6.42 11.70 -25.00
CA VAL A 131 7.71 12.19 -25.50
C VAL A 131 8.11 11.43 -26.77
N ASP A 132 7.92 10.12 -26.82
CA ASP A 132 8.23 9.32 -28.02
C ASP A 132 7.37 9.73 -29.22
N GLN A 133 6.09 10.02 -29.01
CA GLN A 133 5.21 10.53 -30.07
C GLN A 133 5.67 11.92 -30.55
N ALA A 134 6.04 12.81 -29.63
CA ALA A 134 6.57 14.13 -29.98
C ALA A 134 7.90 14.03 -30.73
N SER A 135 8.79 13.12 -30.35
CA SER A 135 10.05 12.83 -31.05
C SER A 135 9.81 12.33 -32.46
N LEU A 136 8.87 11.41 -32.66
CA LEU A 136 8.49 10.93 -34.00
C LEU A 136 7.91 12.06 -34.86
N ALA A 137 7.05 12.91 -34.29
CA ALA A 137 6.49 14.07 -34.98
C ALA A 137 7.55 15.12 -35.32
N ALA A 138 8.55 15.33 -34.45
CA ALA A 138 9.66 16.23 -34.71
C ALA A 138 10.51 15.73 -35.89
N ILE A 139 10.84 14.43 -35.90
CA ILE A 139 11.60 13.78 -36.99
C ILE A 139 10.85 13.86 -38.31
N SER A 140 9.53 13.69 -38.31
CA SER A 140 8.69 13.79 -39.52
C SER A 140 8.35 15.22 -39.93
N GLN A 141 8.84 16.24 -39.19
CA GLN A 141 8.51 17.66 -39.39
C GLN A 141 7.00 17.95 -39.26
N GLN A 142 6.30 17.17 -38.44
CA GLN A 142 4.87 17.29 -38.16
C GLN A 142 4.57 17.83 -36.76
N LEU A 143 5.61 18.10 -35.95
CA LEU A 143 5.43 18.73 -34.65
C LEU A 143 5.08 20.21 -34.82
N THR A 144 3.79 20.52 -34.68
CA THR A 144 3.26 21.88 -34.84
C THR A 144 3.68 22.79 -33.69
N PRO A 145 4.26 23.97 -33.96
CA PRO A 145 4.60 24.95 -32.93
C PRO A 145 3.38 25.34 -32.09
N ARG A 146 3.51 25.36 -30.77
CA ARG A 146 2.51 25.96 -29.88
C ARG A 146 2.46 27.48 -30.08
N GLU A 147 1.28 28.06 -30.25
CA GLU A 147 1.09 29.52 -30.40
C GLU A 147 0.49 30.21 -29.16
N ASP A 148 -0.13 29.44 -28.27
CA ASP A 148 -0.86 29.88 -27.08
C ASP A 148 0.03 30.35 -25.91
N ILE A 149 1.34 30.04 -25.95
CA ILE A 149 2.27 30.28 -24.84
C ILE A 149 3.64 30.77 -25.36
N SER A 150 4.33 31.62 -24.58
CA SER A 150 5.68 32.09 -24.94
C SER A 150 6.74 31.02 -24.70
N MET A 151 7.89 31.15 -25.38
CA MET A 151 9.03 30.24 -25.14
C MET A 151 9.60 30.43 -23.72
N GLU A 152 9.65 31.67 -23.24
CA GLU A 152 10.09 32.00 -21.87
C GLU A 152 9.22 31.32 -20.81
N ALA A 153 7.89 31.37 -20.94
CA ALA A 153 6.97 30.71 -20.01
C ALA A 153 7.10 29.18 -20.03
N LEU A 154 7.37 28.58 -21.19
CA LEU A 154 7.64 27.14 -21.29
C LEU A 154 8.95 26.76 -20.57
N HIS A 155 10.01 27.54 -20.75
CA HIS A 155 11.28 27.32 -20.05
C HIS A 155 11.14 27.49 -18.53
N GLU A 156 10.41 28.50 -18.06
CA GLU A 156 10.12 28.68 -16.63
C GLU A 156 9.34 27.49 -16.06
N GLN A 157 8.32 27.01 -16.78
CA GLN A 157 7.54 25.83 -16.37
C GLN A 157 8.41 24.56 -16.29
N MET A 158 9.28 24.34 -17.28
CA MET A 158 10.24 23.22 -17.26
C MET A 158 11.19 23.32 -16.07
N ALA A 159 11.79 24.50 -15.85
CA ALA A 159 12.72 24.72 -14.76
C ALA A 159 12.06 24.51 -13.38
N ALA A 160 10.83 25.00 -13.20
CA ALA A 160 10.06 24.81 -11.99
C ALA A 160 9.76 23.32 -11.73
N SER A 161 9.25 22.58 -12.73
CA SER A 161 8.98 21.14 -12.58
C SER A 161 10.24 20.34 -12.27
N VAL A 162 11.36 20.61 -12.96
CA VAL A 162 12.64 19.92 -12.70
C VAL A 162 13.17 20.24 -11.30
N HIS A 163 13.02 21.48 -10.83
CA HIS A 163 13.42 21.87 -9.49
C HIS A 163 12.64 21.10 -8.42
N GLU A 164 11.31 21.01 -8.57
CA GLU A 164 10.46 20.27 -7.65
C GLU A 164 10.74 18.76 -7.66
N ILE A 165 10.96 18.17 -8.84
CA ILE A 165 11.39 16.77 -8.97
C ILE A 165 12.69 16.56 -8.20
N SER A 166 13.69 17.44 -8.40
CA SER A 166 14.98 17.36 -7.72
C SER A 166 14.85 17.42 -6.19
N ASN A 167 13.97 18.30 -5.68
CA ASN A 167 13.73 18.44 -4.24
C ASN A 167 13.09 17.19 -3.61
N LEU A 168 12.45 16.34 -4.41
CA LEU A 168 11.76 15.14 -3.95
C LEU A 168 12.58 13.85 -4.07
N ILE A 169 13.75 13.88 -4.73
CA ILE A 169 14.62 12.71 -4.87
C ILE A 169 15.02 12.14 -3.51
N ASP A 170 15.57 12.98 -2.63
CA ASP A 170 16.01 12.57 -1.29
C ASP A 170 14.86 12.12 -0.39
N PRO A 171 13.73 12.86 -0.29
CA PRO A 171 12.55 12.40 0.44
C PRO A 171 12.02 11.04 -0.02
N VAL A 172 11.91 10.80 -1.33
CA VAL A 172 11.50 9.49 -1.85
C VAL A 172 12.52 8.42 -1.48
N GLY A 173 13.82 8.73 -1.59
CA GLY A 173 14.89 7.82 -1.19
C GLY A 173 14.84 7.44 0.29
N VAL A 174 14.57 8.39 1.20
CA VAL A 174 14.38 8.13 2.63
C VAL A 174 13.16 7.25 2.87
N ALA A 175 12.02 7.62 2.27
CA ALA A 175 10.78 6.87 2.46
C ALA A 175 10.90 5.43 1.96
N ALA A 176 11.55 5.23 0.81
CA ALA A 176 11.84 3.90 0.25
C ALA A 176 12.71 3.03 1.17
N ARG A 177 13.59 3.62 1.98
CA ARG A 177 14.49 2.89 2.88
C ARG A 177 13.83 2.54 4.22
N SER A 178 12.98 3.42 4.76
CA SER A 178 12.56 3.29 6.16
C SER A 178 11.14 3.76 6.49
N GLU A 179 10.40 4.40 5.59
CA GLU A 179 9.10 5.00 5.90
C GLU A 179 8.02 4.55 4.90
N ALA A 180 7.61 3.27 5.01
CA ALA A 180 6.61 2.68 4.11
C ALA A 180 5.30 3.50 4.03
N SER A 181 4.87 4.11 5.14
CA SER A 181 3.66 4.94 5.18
C SER A 181 3.79 6.27 4.44
N GLN A 182 4.99 6.78 4.23
CA GLN A 182 5.25 8.03 3.51
C GLN A 182 5.60 7.79 2.04
N LEU A 183 6.05 6.58 1.68
CA LEU A 183 6.52 6.25 0.34
C LEU A 183 5.51 6.62 -0.75
N GLY A 184 4.26 6.17 -0.61
CA GLY A 184 3.23 6.43 -1.61
C GLY A 184 3.00 7.92 -1.83
N HIS A 185 2.89 8.70 -0.76
CA HIS A 185 2.68 10.14 -0.84
C HIS A 185 3.84 10.86 -1.54
N LYS A 186 5.09 10.52 -1.19
CA LYS A 186 6.28 11.15 -1.80
C LYS A 186 6.42 10.78 -3.28
N VAL A 187 6.15 9.53 -3.64
CA VAL A 187 6.19 9.07 -5.03
C VAL A 187 5.12 9.76 -5.87
N SER A 188 3.86 9.81 -5.40
CA SER A 188 2.79 10.51 -6.12
C SER A 188 3.07 12.01 -6.26
N GLN A 189 3.64 12.64 -5.23
CA GLN A 189 4.04 14.05 -5.30
C GLN A 189 5.12 14.26 -6.38
N MET A 190 6.17 13.44 -6.39
CA MET A 190 7.24 13.55 -7.39
C MET A 190 6.70 13.36 -8.82
N VAL A 191 5.82 12.38 -9.03
CA VAL A 191 5.27 12.06 -10.35
C VAL A 191 4.29 13.13 -10.86
N SER A 192 3.59 13.84 -9.97
CA SER A 192 2.68 14.93 -10.37
C SER A 192 3.36 16.06 -11.15
N TYR A 193 4.67 16.23 -11.02
CA TYR A 193 5.45 17.24 -11.74
C TYR A 193 5.91 16.80 -13.15
N PHE A 194 5.77 15.52 -13.50
CA PHE A 194 6.18 15.02 -14.82
C PHE A 194 5.21 15.42 -15.93
N GLU A 195 3.89 15.40 -15.71
CA GLU A 195 2.92 15.85 -16.71
C GLU A 195 3.18 17.31 -17.17
N PRO A 196 3.29 18.32 -16.28
CA PRO A 196 3.62 19.67 -16.70
C PRO A 196 5.02 19.78 -17.32
N LEU A 197 6.00 18.97 -16.88
CA LEU A 197 7.32 18.93 -17.50
C LEU A 197 7.26 18.42 -18.95
N ILE A 198 6.55 17.32 -19.20
CA ILE A 198 6.41 16.74 -20.55
C ILE A 198 5.70 17.73 -21.47
N MET A 199 4.59 18.31 -21.02
CA MET A 199 3.86 19.30 -21.81
C MET A 199 4.74 20.51 -22.17
N ALA A 200 5.53 21.01 -21.21
CA ALA A 200 6.41 22.15 -21.43
C ALA A 200 7.62 21.80 -22.32
N ALA A 201 8.17 20.59 -22.19
CA ALA A 201 9.26 20.09 -23.03
C ALA A 201 8.83 19.92 -24.50
N ILE A 202 7.65 19.32 -24.74
CA ILE A 202 7.07 19.19 -26.08
C ILE A 202 6.77 20.57 -26.67
N GLY A 203 6.18 21.46 -25.88
CA GLY A 203 5.93 22.86 -26.29
C GLY A 203 7.21 23.60 -26.66
N THR A 204 8.27 23.43 -25.87
CA THR A 204 9.59 24.01 -26.15
C THR A 204 10.17 23.45 -27.44
N ALA A 205 10.21 22.11 -27.58
CA ALA A 205 10.67 21.43 -28.78
C ALA A 205 9.93 21.89 -30.04
N SER A 206 8.62 22.11 -29.96
CA SER A 206 7.80 22.57 -31.08
C SER A 206 8.18 23.96 -31.62
N LYS A 207 8.79 24.81 -30.78
CA LYS A 207 9.22 26.17 -31.15
C LYS A 207 10.70 26.27 -31.55
N ILE A 208 11.48 25.21 -31.36
CA ILE A 208 12.91 25.19 -31.68
C ILE A 208 13.09 24.96 -33.19
N VAL A 209 13.85 25.86 -33.84
CA VAL A 209 14.17 25.76 -35.27
C VAL A 209 15.28 24.74 -35.54
N SER A 210 16.26 24.62 -34.63
CA SER A 210 17.37 23.69 -34.78
C SER A 210 16.92 22.26 -34.45
N SER A 211 16.87 21.37 -35.44
CA SER A 211 16.52 19.95 -35.23
C SER A 211 17.41 19.28 -34.18
N GLN A 212 18.69 19.67 -34.09
CA GLN A 212 19.60 19.14 -33.08
C GLN A 212 19.19 19.55 -31.66
N GLN A 213 18.84 20.83 -31.45
CA GLN A 213 18.40 21.31 -30.14
C GLN A 213 16.99 20.81 -29.80
N GLN A 214 16.10 20.70 -30.79
CA GLN A 214 14.76 20.16 -30.65
C GLN A 214 14.80 18.72 -30.12
N MET A 215 15.60 17.86 -30.76
CA MET A 215 15.77 16.48 -30.31
C MET A 215 16.48 16.41 -28.96
N ALA A 216 17.48 17.25 -28.70
CA ALA A 216 18.19 17.26 -27.42
C ALA A 216 17.25 17.51 -26.22
N VAL A 217 16.27 18.41 -26.36
CA VAL A 217 15.28 18.69 -25.30
C VAL A 217 14.40 17.46 -25.05
N LEU A 218 13.89 16.82 -26.11
CA LEU A 218 13.05 15.63 -25.99
C LEU A 218 13.81 14.44 -25.41
N ASP A 219 15.03 14.18 -25.89
CA ASP A 219 15.87 13.07 -25.43
C ASP A 219 16.27 13.22 -23.95
N GLN A 220 16.63 14.44 -23.52
CA GLN A 220 16.97 14.70 -22.11
C GLN A 220 15.74 14.56 -21.21
N THR A 221 14.58 15.04 -21.65
CA THR A 221 13.31 14.89 -20.92
C THR A 221 12.92 13.41 -20.78
N LYS A 222 13.08 12.63 -21.85
CA LYS A 222 12.88 11.17 -21.83
C LYS A 222 13.84 10.50 -20.85
N THR A 223 15.13 10.82 -20.93
CA THR A 223 16.17 10.25 -20.04
C THR A 223 15.86 10.52 -18.57
N LEU A 224 15.41 11.73 -18.23
CA LEU A 224 14.99 12.07 -16.87
C LEU A 224 13.77 11.25 -16.43
N THR A 225 12.78 11.08 -17.31
CA THR A 225 11.57 10.29 -17.05
C THR A 225 11.87 8.81 -16.86
N GLU A 226 12.75 8.24 -17.68
CA GLU A 226 13.24 6.85 -17.55
C GLU A 226 14.04 6.64 -16.25
N SER A 227 14.86 7.62 -15.88
CA SER A 227 15.63 7.59 -14.63
C SER A 227 14.70 7.61 -13.41
N ALA A 228 13.67 8.46 -13.43
CA ALA A 228 12.65 8.50 -12.38
C ALA A 228 11.83 7.21 -12.34
N LEU A 229 11.49 6.63 -13.49
CA LEU A 229 10.81 5.35 -13.58
C LEU A 229 11.64 4.23 -12.93
N GLN A 230 12.94 4.15 -13.24
CA GLN A 230 13.83 3.18 -12.62
C GLN A 230 13.96 3.39 -11.11
N MET A 231 14.02 4.66 -10.67
CA MET A 231 14.00 5.00 -9.25
C MET A 231 12.72 4.51 -8.58
N LEU A 232 11.55 4.70 -9.19
CA LEU A 232 10.27 4.22 -8.67
C LEU A 232 10.21 2.69 -8.55
N TYR A 233 10.72 1.94 -9.53
CA TYR A 233 10.82 0.48 -9.42
C TYR A 233 11.65 0.07 -8.20
N THR A 234 12.82 0.69 -8.02
CA THR A 234 13.67 0.39 -6.86
C THR A 234 13.05 0.83 -5.53
N ALA A 235 12.33 1.96 -5.51
CA ALA A 235 11.64 2.46 -4.34
C ALA A 235 10.48 1.53 -3.94
N LYS A 236 9.73 1.03 -4.93
CA LYS A 236 8.67 0.03 -4.74
C LYS A 236 9.22 -1.28 -4.18
N GLU A 237 10.33 -1.78 -4.74
CA GLU A 237 10.98 -3.01 -4.26
C GLU A 237 11.48 -2.86 -2.82
N ALA A 238 12.06 -1.71 -2.48
CA ALA A 238 12.52 -1.41 -1.13
C ALA A 238 11.36 -1.28 -0.13
N GLY A 239 10.25 -0.65 -0.56
CA GLY A 239 8.96 -0.64 0.14
C GLY A 239 9.00 -0.05 1.56
N GLY A 240 9.99 0.79 1.88
CA GLY A 240 10.19 1.33 3.22
C GLY A 240 10.62 0.29 4.26
N ASN A 241 11.17 -0.85 3.82
CA ASN A 241 11.57 -1.94 4.70
C ASN A 241 13.02 -1.77 5.18
N PRO A 242 13.27 -1.41 6.45
CA PRO A 242 14.61 -1.15 6.98
C PRO A 242 15.52 -2.39 6.95
N LYS A 243 14.96 -3.60 6.85
CA LYS A 243 15.72 -4.85 6.81
C LYS A 243 16.28 -5.19 5.43
N VAL A 244 15.81 -4.55 4.35
CA VAL A 244 16.31 -4.82 2.98
C VAL A 244 17.76 -4.36 2.82
N LEU A 245 18.17 -3.31 3.53
CA LEU A 245 19.53 -2.79 3.52
C LEU A 245 20.53 -3.67 4.30
N THR A 246 20.05 -4.40 5.33
CA THR A 246 20.92 -5.20 6.20
C THR A 246 21.39 -6.50 5.53
N ASN A 247 20.73 -6.95 4.46
CA ASN A 247 21.07 -8.18 3.74
C ASN A 247 21.94 -7.96 2.49
N ARG A 248 22.45 -6.73 2.26
CA ARG A 248 23.35 -6.40 1.15
C ARG A 248 24.81 -6.09 1.59
N ILE A 249 25.18 -6.43 2.82
CA ILE A 249 26.55 -6.35 3.37
C ILE A 249 26.95 -7.74 3.87
#